data_AF-M2R4F9-F1
#
_entry.id   AF-M2R4F9-F1
#
_cell.length_a   1.000
_cell.length_b   1.000
_cell.length_c   1.000
_cell.angle_alpha   90.00
_cell.angle_beta   90.00
_cell.angle_gamma   90.00
#
_symmetry.space_group_name_H-M   'P 1'
#
loop_
_entity.id
_entity.type
_entity.pdbx_description
1 polymer ?
#
loop_
_entity_poly.entity_id
_entity_poly.type
_entity_poly.pdbx_seq_one_letter_code
_entity_poly.pdbx_strand_id
1 'polypeptide(L)'
;MVTQTSRLRLLAHRGTGAMVAFRSYLRLLNADHRRALTRLLAGEHPLGVQTGRTRRIAREDRGCRFCAKRGSVEDEEHVLLCCDGNAELLELRRVWREDALMRTGRVELPGHSRTLATLLWGLSERKVAAAFGRFVFEVFALCDRTAMVR
;
A
#
# COMPACT_ATOMS: atom_id res chain seq x y z
N MET A 1 9.58 -23.52 -2.14
CA MET A 1 8.48 -22.81 -2.84
C MET A 1 8.84 -21.33 -2.85
N VAL A 2 9.19 -20.77 -4.01
CA VAL A 2 9.59 -19.37 -4.13
C VAL A 2 8.36 -18.50 -3.88
N THR A 3 8.30 -17.85 -2.72
CA THR A 3 7.26 -16.88 -2.37
C THR A 3 7.40 -15.70 -3.33
N GLN A 4 6.63 -15.73 -4.42
CA GLN A 4 6.63 -14.72 -5.47
C GLN A 4 6.41 -13.34 -4.82
N THR A 5 7.42 -12.48 -4.90
CA THR A 5 7.41 -11.11 -4.42
C THR A 5 6.14 -10.38 -4.85
N SER A 6 5.41 -9.75 -3.93
CA SER A 6 4.19 -8.94 -4.15
C SER A 6 4.31 -7.97 -5.34
N ARG A 7 5.53 -7.49 -5.59
CA ARG A 7 5.93 -6.65 -6.73
C ARG A 7 5.55 -7.25 -8.10
N LEU A 8 5.73 -8.55 -8.30
CA LEU A 8 5.33 -9.20 -9.56
C LEU A 8 3.81 -9.30 -9.68
N ARG A 9 3.04 -9.39 -8.60
CA ARG A 9 1.57 -9.51 -8.67
C ARG A 9 0.88 -8.19 -9.00
N LEU A 10 1.34 -7.05 -8.46
CA LEU A 10 0.83 -5.71 -8.83
C LEU A 10 1.07 -5.42 -10.32
N LEU A 11 2.20 -5.91 -10.84
CA LEU A 11 2.57 -5.73 -12.24
C LEU A 11 2.02 -6.86 -13.15
N ALA A 12 1.68 -8.04 -12.63
CA ALA A 12 1.17 -9.17 -13.42
C ALA A 12 -0.36 -9.19 -13.55
N HIS A 13 -1.11 -8.49 -12.69
CA HIS A 13 -2.53 -8.16 -12.97
C HIS A 13 -2.70 -7.17 -14.15
N ARG A 14 -1.59 -6.80 -14.82
CA ARG A 14 -1.61 -6.07 -16.08
C ARG A 14 -2.03 -7.04 -17.18
N GLY A 15 -3.32 -7.03 -17.55
CA GLY A 15 -3.80 -7.72 -18.75
C GLY A 15 -2.90 -7.42 -19.95
N THR A 16 -2.62 -8.45 -20.75
CA THR A 16 -1.59 -8.50 -21.80
C THR A 16 -1.73 -7.44 -22.91
N GLY A 17 -2.88 -6.77 -23.05
CA GLY A 17 -3.07 -5.62 -23.95
C GLY A 17 -2.91 -4.23 -23.30
N ALA A 18 -2.69 -4.14 -22.00
CA ALA A 18 -2.81 -2.89 -21.22
C ALA A 18 -1.47 -2.29 -20.78
N MET A 19 -0.32 -2.82 -21.23
CA MET A 19 1.00 -2.35 -20.76
C MET A 19 1.26 -0.85 -21.02
N VAL A 20 0.61 -0.28 -22.05
CA VAL A 20 0.76 1.13 -22.47
C VAL A 20 -0.45 2.00 -22.12
N ALA A 21 -1.46 1.47 -21.42
CA ALA A 21 -2.66 2.23 -21.11
C ALA A 21 -2.42 3.24 -19.97
N PHE A 22 -2.82 4.50 -20.19
CA PHE A 22 -2.73 5.57 -19.20
C PHE A 22 -3.51 5.21 -17.93
N ARG A 23 -2.85 5.25 -16.77
CA ARG A 23 -3.45 4.83 -15.51
C ARG A 23 -4.20 5.96 -14.83
N SER A 24 -5.35 5.65 -14.22
CA SER A 24 -6.18 6.62 -13.50
C SER A 24 -5.41 7.36 -12.39
N TYR A 25 -4.53 6.67 -11.66
CA TYR A 25 -3.68 7.30 -10.64
C TYR A 25 -2.69 8.34 -11.19
N LEU A 26 -2.38 8.34 -12.49
CA LEU A 26 -1.54 9.36 -13.11
C LEU A 26 -2.30 10.67 -13.36
N ARG A 27 -3.64 10.68 -13.26
CA ARG A 27 -4.47 11.90 -13.36
C ARG A 27 -4.57 12.69 -12.06
N LEU A 28 -3.97 12.21 -10.97
CA LEU A 28 -4.03 12.91 -9.69
C LEU A 28 -3.34 14.27 -9.79
N LEU A 29 -4.07 15.33 -9.39
CA LEU A 29 -3.59 16.71 -9.44
C LEU A 29 -2.41 16.93 -8.48
N ASN A 30 -2.51 16.40 -7.26
CA ASN A 30 -1.43 16.49 -6.28
C ASN A 30 -0.24 15.61 -6.70
N ALA A 31 0.92 16.24 -6.90
CA ALA A 31 2.12 15.58 -7.39
C ALA A 31 2.72 14.57 -6.39
N ASP A 32 2.61 14.84 -5.09
CA ASP A 32 3.17 13.98 -4.05
C ASP A 32 2.33 12.72 -3.85
N HIS A 33 1.01 12.83 -3.91
CA HIS A 33 0.11 11.67 -3.88
C HIS A 33 0.36 10.76 -5.08
N ARG A 34 0.52 11.36 -6.27
CA ARG A 34 0.86 10.62 -7.49
C ARG A 34 2.21 9.92 -7.36
N ARG A 35 3.23 10.62 -6.86
CA ARG A 35 4.57 10.07 -6.61
C ARG A 35 4.52 8.92 -5.60
N ALA A 36 3.73 9.04 -4.53
CA ALA A 36 3.57 7.99 -3.53
C ALA A 36 3.00 6.70 -4.14
N LEU A 37 1.95 6.80 -4.97
CA LEU A 37 1.40 5.63 -5.68
C LEU A 37 2.36 5.03 -6.69
N THR A 38 3.13 5.87 -7.41
CA THR A 38 4.19 5.40 -8.30
C THR A 38 5.27 4.65 -7.52
N ARG A 39 5.73 5.18 -6.38
CA ARG A 39 6.71 4.54 -5.49
C ARG A 39 6.19 3.20 -4.97
N LEU A 40 4.92 3.13 -4.55
CA LEU A 40 4.27 1.89 -4.12
C LEU A 40 4.32 0.82 -5.22
N LEU A 41 3.93 1.19 -6.45
CA LEU A 41 3.93 0.27 -7.60
C LEU A 41 5.34 -0.11 -8.08
N ALA A 42 6.28 0.84 -8.02
CA ALA A 42 7.66 0.63 -8.44
C ALA A 42 8.46 -0.18 -7.41
N GLY A 43 7.99 -0.32 -6.17
CA GLY A 43 8.75 -0.94 -5.08
C GLY A 43 9.83 -0.01 -4.50
N GLU A 44 9.66 1.31 -4.61
CA GLU A 44 10.57 2.35 -4.11
C GLU A 44 9.99 3.07 -2.89
N HIS A 45 9.50 2.31 -1.93
CA HIS A 45 8.76 2.81 -0.77
C HIS A 45 9.44 2.43 0.57
N PRO A 46 9.14 3.13 1.67
CA PRO A 46 9.92 3.01 2.92
C PRO A 46 9.64 1.73 3.73
N LEU A 47 8.71 0.88 3.30
CA LEU A 47 8.32 -0.33 4.00
C LEU A 47 9.49 -1.33 4.12
N GLY A 48 9.52 -2.08 5.22
CA GLY A 48 10.55 -3.06 5.57
C GLY A 48 10.78 -4.12 4.52
N VAL A 49 9.74 -4.53 3.79
CA VAL A 49 9.88 -5.46 2.66
C VAL A 49 10.89 -4.98 1.60
N GLN A 50 10.94 -3.67 1.30
CA GLN A 50 11.85 -3.11 0.29
C GLN A 50 13.18 -2.67 0.90
N THR A 51 13.15 -1.92 1.99
CA THR A 51 14.37 -1.42 2.64
C THR A 51 15.22 -2.57 3.19
N GLY A 52 14.61 -3.60 3.77
CA GLY A 52 15.29 -4.82 4.18
C GLY A 52 15.80 -5.66 3.01
N ARG A 53 15.12 -5.65 1.86
CA ARG A 53 15.63 -6.29 0.62
C ARG A 53 16.94 -5.65 0.17
N THR A 54 17.02 -4.32 0.15
CA THR A 54 18.26 -3.60 -0.20
C THR A 54 19.40 -3.92 0.75
N ARG A 55 19.09 -4.17 2.03
CA ARG A 55 20.04 -4.57 3.07
C ARG A 55 20.31 -6.08 3.15
N ARG A 56 19.77 -6.89 2.22
CA ARG A 56 19.91 -8.36 2.18
C ARG A 56 19.40 -9.07 3.45
N ILE A 57 18.43 -8.48 4.15
CA ILE A 57 17.74 -9.11 5.30
C ILE A 57 16.75 -10.15 4.77
N ALA A 58 16.67 -11.34 5.38
CA ALA A 58 15.69 -12.37 5.00
C ALA A 58 14.26 -11.84 5.14
N ARG A 59 13.29 -12.33 4.35
CA ARG A 59 11.97 -11.69 4.28
C ARG A 59 11.23 -11.76 5.62
N GLU A 60 11.33 -12.91 6.27
CA GLU A 60 10.80 -13.25 7.59
C GLU A 60 11.32 -12.33 8.70
N ASP A 61 12.52 -11.79 8.55
CA ASP A 61 13.18 -10.91 9.53
C ASP A 61 12.88 -9.42 9.28
N ARG A 62 12.13 -9.08 8.22
CA ARG A 62 11.74 -7.69 7.90
C ARG A 62 10.51 -7.28 8.72
N GLY A 63 10.66 -7.26 10.04
CA GLY A 63 9.59 -7.00 11.00
C GLY A 63 8.90 -5.64 10.82
N CYS A 64 7.62 -5.57 11.16
CA CYS A 64 6.83 -4.34 11.20
C CYS A 64 7.23 -3.43 12.35
N ARG A 65 7.64 -2.19 12.01
CA ARG A 65 8.03 -1.17 12.99
C ARG A 65 6.88 -0.67 13.86
N PHE A 66 5.64 -0.84 13.41
CA PHE A 66 4.46 -0.35 14.12
C PHE A 66 3.97 -1.33 15.16
N CYS A 67 3.77 -2.61 14.79
CA CYS A 67 3.19 -3.58 15.71
C CYS A 67 4.21 -4.40 16.49
N ALA A 68 5.46 -4.50 16.01
CA ALA A 68 6.51 -5.32 16.59
C ALA A 68 6.09 -6.78 16.89
N LYS A 69 5.00 -7.27 16.29
CA LYS A 69 4.49 -8.62 16.49
C LYS A 69 5.42 -9.59 15.78
N ARG A 70 5.86 -10.63 16.50
CA ARG A 70 6.75 -11.67 15.95
C ARG A 70 6.14 -12.28 14.67
N GLY A 71 6.95 -12.40 13.62
CA GLY A 71 6.52 -12.94 12.32
C GLY A 71 5.67 -11.99 11.46
N SER A 72 5.38 -10.76 11.92
CA SER A 72 4.68 -9.77 11.10
C SER A 72 5.67 -9.02 10.21
N VAL A 73 5.69 -9.39 8.93
CA VAL A 73 6.52 -8.71 7.91
C VAL A 73 5.92 -7.33 7.58
N GLU A 74 6.76 -6.31 7.50
CA GLU A 74 6.38 -4.95 7.08
C GLU A 74 6.23 -4.86 5.56
N ASP A 75 5.15 -5.42 5.03
CA ASP A 75 4.79 -5.33 3.61
C ASP A 75 3.56 -4.45 3.36
N GLU A 76 3.23 -4.28 2.07
CA GLU A 76 2.18 -3.39 1.61
C GLU A 76 0.82 -3.78 2.18
N GLU A 77 0.48 -5.07 2.18
CA GLU A 77 -0.79 -5.56 2.74
C GLU A 77 -0.82 -5.33 4.25
N HIS A 78 0.23 -5.71 4.97
CA HIS A 78 0.29 -5.55 6.42
C HIS A 78 0.10 -4.08 6.82
N VAL A 79 0.92 -3.17 6.31
CA VAL A 79 0.88 -1.76 6.72
C VAL A 79 -0.38 -1.07 6.20
N LEU A 80 -0.70 -1.19 4.91
CA LEU A 80 -1.79 -0.44 4.28
C LEU A 80 -3.19 -1.01 4.55
N LEU A 81 -3.33 -2.26 5.03
CA LEU A 81 -4.65 -2.85 5.26
C LEU A 81 -4.88 -3.45 6.66
N CYS A 82 -3.83 -3.92 7.37
CA CYS A 82 -3.99 -4.82 8.51
C CYS A 82 -3.51 -4.26 9.85
N CYS A 83 -2.40 -3.53 9.82
CA CYS A 83 -1.61 -3.24 11.00
C CYS A 83 -2.41 -2.39 12.00
N ASP A 84 -2.39 -2.83 13.24
CA ASP A 84 -3.10 -2.27 14.39
C ASP A 84 -2.13 -1.74 15.46
N GLY A 85 -0.83 -1.75 15.18
CA GLY A 85 0.22 -1.36 16.14
C GLY A 85 0.40 0.15 16.32
N ASN A 86 -0.30 0.98 15.55
CA ASN A 86 -0.14 2.43 15.61
C ASN A 86 -1.49 3.14 15.41
N ALA A 87 -1.84 4.03 16.33
CA ALA A 87 -3.12 4.74 16.33
C ALA A 87 -3.30 5.67 15.11
N GLU A 88 -2.23 6.33 14.67
CA GLU A 88 -2.26 7.20 13.49
C GLU A 88 -2.47 6.39 12.20
N LEU A 89 -1.84 5.22 12.09
CA LEU A 89 -2.06 4.31 10.97
C LEU A 89 -3.50 3.77 10.92
N LEU A 90 -4.09 3.47 12.08
CA LEU A 90 -5.50 3.08 12.18
C LEU A 90 -6.43 4.21 11.73
N GLU A 91 -6.16 5.44 12.15
CA GLU A 91 -6.95 6.61 11.79
C GLU A 91 -6.85 6.94 10.30
N LEU A 92 -5.65 6.93 9.72
CA LEU A 92 -5.43 7.11 8.28
C LEU A 92 -6.22 6.08 7.46
N ARG A 93 -6.25 4.82 7.93
CA ARG A 93 -7.01 3.74 7.29
C ARG A 93 -8.51 3.96 7.40
N ARG A 94 -9.01 4.39 8.57
CA ARG A 94 -10.42 4.70 8.82
C ARG A 94 -10.90 5.81 7.90
N VAL A 95 -10.19 6.94 7.88
CA VAL A 95 -10.50 8.11 7.03
C VAL A 95 -10.57 7.72 5.55
N TRP A 96 -9.58 6.95 5.07
CA TRP A 96 -9.59 6.49 3.68
C TRP A 96 -10.79 5.58 3.37
N ARG A 97 -11.12 4.63 4.26
CA ARG A 97 -12.25 3.72 4.06
C ARG A 97 -13.58 4.45 4.03
N GLU A 98 -13.78 5.41 4.91
CA GLU A 98 -14.99 6.24 4.96
C GLU A 98 -15.14 7.08 3.70
N ASP A 99 -14.07 7.76 3.27
CA ASP A 99 -14.10 8.52 2.02
C ASP A 99 -14.36 7.61 0.80
N ALA A 100 -13.75 6.43 0.75
CA ALA A 100 -14.00 5.44 -0.29
C ALA A 100 -15.45 4.95 -0.30
N LEU A 101 -16.04 4.68 0.87
CA LEU A 101 -17.44 4.31 1.04
C LEU A 101 -18.36 5.43 0.53
N MET A 102 -18.13 6.68 0.96
CA MET A 102 -18.94 7.84 0.56
C MET A 102 -18.92 8.07 -0.95
N ARG A 103 -17.77 7.89 -1.60
CA ARG A 103 -17.63 8.12 -3.05
C ARG A 103 -18.20 7.01 -3.91
N THR A 104 -18.21 5.78 -3.40
CA THR A 104 -18.64 4.61 -4.18
C THR A 104 -20.04 4.13 -3.83
N GLY A 105 -20.57 4.50 -2.67
CA GLY A 105 -21.83 3.97 -2.13
C GLY A 105 -21.76 2.48 -1.77
N ARG A 106 -20.57 1.87 -1.78
CA ARG A 106 -20.40 0.44 -1.53
C ARG A 106 -20.14 0.17 -0.05
N VAL A 107 -21.14 -0.39 0.63
CA VAL A 107 -21.02 -0.88 2.02
C VAL A 107 -19.86 -1.88 2.16
N GLU A 108 -19.62 -2.66 1.10
CA GLU A 108 -18.50 -3.59 1.02
C GLU A 108 -17.49 -3.13 -0.03
N LEU A 109 -16.38 -2.55 0.44
CA LEU A 109 -15.22 -2.34 -0.41
C LEU A 109 -14.76 -3.72 -0.94
N PRO A 110 -14.39 -3.86 -2.23
CA PRO A 110 -13.84 -5.11 -2.75
C PRO A 110 -12.58 -5.45 -1.94
N GLY A 111 -12.70 -6.37 -0.99
CA GLY A 111 -11.64 -6.69 -0.05
C GLY A 111 -11.78 -6.07 1.35
N HIS A 112 -12.85 -6.45 2.06
CA HIS A 112 -12.75 -6.74 3.49
C HIS A 112 -11.57 -7.68 3.81
N SER A 113 -11.16 -8.48 2.83
CA SER A 113 -9.90 -9.19 2.83
C SER A 113 -8.73 -8.21 2.73
N ARG A 114 -7.82 -8.35 3.69
CA ARG A 114 -6.51 -7.71 3.80
C ARG A 114 -5.57 -8.14 2.66
N THR A 115 -5.95 -7.90 1.40
CA THR A 115 -5.30 -8.50 0.23
C THR A 115 -4.90 -7.47 -0.81
N LEU A 116 -4.02 -7.91 -1.71
CA LEU A 116 -3.58 -7.20 -2.89
C LEU A 116 -4.72 -6.64 -3.75
N ALA A 117 -5.86 -7.34 -3.81
CA ALA A 117 -7.02 -6.92 -4.58
C ALA A 117 -7.54 -5.54 -4.11
N THR A 118 -7.53 -5.31 -2.80
CA THR A 118 -7.94 -4.03 -2.20
C THR A 118 -6.99 -2.90 -2.61
N LEU A 119 -5.68 -3.17 -2.65
CA LEU A 119 -4.68 -2.20 -3.11
C LEU A 119 -4.85 -1.88 -4.60
N LEU A 120 -5.06 -2.91 -5.42
CA LEU A 120 -5.29 -2.75 -6.87
C LEU A 120 -6.58 -1.98 -7.16
N TRP A 121 -7.63 -2.22 -6.38
CA TRP A 121 -8.88 -1.49 -6.47
C TRP A 121 -8.67 0.00 -6.12
N GLY A 122 -7.99 0.30 -5.02
CA GLY A 122 -7.67 1.67 -4.62
C GLY A 122 -6.88 2.45 -5.69
N LEU A 123 -6.05 1.76 -6.48
CA LEU A 123 -5.31 2.35 -7.60
C LEU A 123 -6.15 2.57 -8.87
N SER A 124 -7.16 1.72 -9.10
CA SER A 124 -7.86 1.63 -10.38
C SER A 124 -9.17 2.39 -10.38
N GLU A 125 -9.88 2.42 -9.25
CA GLU A 125 -11.17 3.09 -9.11
C GLU A 125 -11.02 4.61 -9.16
N ARG A 126 -11.51 5.22 -10.25
CA ARG A 126 -11.35 6.66 -10.52
C ARG A 126 -11.89 7.53 -9.39
N LYS A 127 -12.98 7.11 -8.75
CA LYS A 127 -13.59 7.86 -7.65
C LYS A 127 -12.71 7.87 -6.40
N VAL A 128 -11.89 6.83 -6.18
CA VAL A 128 -11.16 6.61 -4.91
C VAL A 128 -9.66 6.85 -5.04
N ALA A 129 -9.09 6.79 -6.25
CA ALA A 129 -7.66 6.90 -6.48
C ALA A 129 -7.00 8.12 -5.84
N ALA A 130 -7.68 9.27 -5.78
CA ALA A 130 -7.14 10.47 -5.15
C ALA A 130 -7.00 10.34 -3.63
N ALA A 131 -8.02 9.80 -2.98
CA ALA A 131 -8.01 9.53 -1.55
C ALA A 131 -7.05 8.42 -1.19
N PHE A 132 -6.96 7.38 -2.02
CA PHE A 132 -5.95 6.32 -1.86
C PHE A 132 -4.53 6.87 -2.01
N GLY A 133 -4.29 7.77 -2.97
CA GLY A 133 -3.00 8.44 -3.14
C GLY A 133 -2.58 9.27 -1.92
N ARG A 134 -3.54 10.02 -1.35
CA ARG A 134 -3.31 10.74 -0.08
C ARG A 134 -2.99 9.76 1.05
N PHE A 135 -3.79 8.71 1.21
CA PHE A 135 -3.59 7.70 2.25
C PHE A 135 -2.19 7.07 2.17
N VAL A 136 -1.77 6.64 0.99
CA VAL A 136 -0.43 6.05 0.79
C VAL A 136 0.68 7.07 1.06
N PHE A 137 0.49 8.33 0.64
CA PHE A 137 1.44 9.40 0.93
C PHE A 137 1.64 9.62 2.43
N GLU A 138 0.54 9.76 3.19
CA GLU A 138 0.58 9.97 4.64
C GLU A 138 1.18 8.76 5.37
N VAL A 139 0.85 7.53 4.94
CA VAL A 139 1.46 6.32 5.51
C VAL A 139 2.96 6.27 5.24
N PHE A 140 3.43 6.68 4.06
CA PHE A 140 4.86 6.75 3.78
C PHE A 140 5.55 7.82 4.62
N ALA A 141 4.94 9.00 4.77
CA ALA A 141 5.45 10.04 5.65
C ALA A 141 5.55 9.55 7.11
N LEU A 142 4.53 8.83 7.59
CA LEU A 142 4.54 8.18 8.90
C LEU A 142 5.67 7.14 9.02
N CYS A 143 5.90 6.34 7.98
CA CYS A 143 7.03 5.40 7.96
C CYS A 143 8.37 6.14 8.03
N ASP A 144 8.55 7.19 7.24
CA ASP A 144 9.83 7.92 7.17
C ASP A 144 10.21 8.56 8.51
N ARG A 145 9.23 8.97 9.32
CA ARG A 145 9.46 9.54 10.67
C ARG A 145 9.38 8.52 11.82
N THR A 146 9.06 7.25 11.53
CA THR A 146 9.03 6.18 12.52
C THR A 146 10.26 5.28 12.37
N ALA A 147 11.09 5.20 13.40
CA ALA A 147 12.28 4.36 13.38
C ALA A 147 11.91 2.87 13.19
N MET A 148 12.72 2.15 12.42
CA MET A 148 12.58 0.70 12.32
C MET A 148 13.00 0.05 13.63
N VAL A 149 12.16 -0.87 14.12
CA VAL A 149 12.51 -1.77 15.20
C VAL A 149 13.53 -2.78 14.64
N ARG A 150 14.70 -2.87 15.29
CA ARG A 150 15.75 -3.84 14.93
C ARG A 150 15.50 -5.17 15.63
#